data_AF-A0A972NX97-F1
#
_entry.id   AF-A0A972NX97-F1
#
_cell.length_a   1.000
_cell.length_b   1.000
_cell.length_c   1.000
_cell.angle_alpha   90.00
_cell.angle_beta   90.00
_cell.angle_gamma   90.00
#
_symmetry.space_group_name_H-M   'P 1'
#
loop_
_entity.id
_entity.type
_entity.pdbx_description
1 polymer ?
#
loop_
_entity_poly.entity_id
_entity_poly.type
_entity_poly.pdbx_seq_one_letter_code
_entity_poly.pdbx_strand_id
1 'polypeptide(L)'
;MNLRELHQQKRAVTTDGIVKKSRSVGCVSPSWLACYPIFQDALRGGETTFRKLPLHAKLVALKRTTEDAAEQAIASRILDDVGASFVELSTGLVEDAVRRYLSMQPGSVNWHATPSTTLLDDLARQIVGVQQPHVSRPPCVLRPGQGIFLDGWMRFFSYRARSDKTIPLLAIDWINFYQRLCPLHF
;
A
#
# COMPACT_ATOMS: atom_id res chain seq x y z
N MET A 1 24.91 71.27 -6.42
CA MET A 1 23.98 71.25 -5.27
C MET A 1 22.73 70.52 -5.72
N ASN A 2 22.36 69.31 -5.30
CA ASN A 2 22.96 68.25 -4.46
C ASN A 2 22.63 66.92 -5.20
N LEU A 3 23.52 65.98 -5.56
CA LEU A 3 24.73 65.40 -4.95
C LEU A 3 24.48 64.67 -3.62
N ARG A 4 24.55 63.32 -3.71
CA ARG A 4 24.79 62.26 -2.70
C ARG A 4 23.71 61.18 -2.83
N GLU A 5 23.94 59.95 -3.31
CA GLU A 5 25.17 59.21 -3.55
C GLU A 5 24.92 58.19 -4.68
N LEU A 6 25.79 58.28 -5.69
CA LEU A 6 26.19 57.23 -6.61
C LEU A 6 27.24 56.37 -5.90
N HIS A 7 27.48 55.14 -6.39
CA HIS A 7 28.46 54.12 -5.95
C HIS A 7 27.93 53.17 -4.84
N GLN A 8 27.72 51.88 -5.08
CA GLN A 8 28.67 50.97 -5.74
C GLN A 8 28.00 49.96 -6.67
N GLN A 9 28.46 50.01 -7.90
CA GLN A 9 28.47 48.95 -8.89
C GLN A 9 29.52 47.91 -8.48
N LYS A 10 29.16 46.62 -8.37
CA LYS A 10 30.12 45.54 -8.60
C LYS A 10 29.43 44.29 -9.17
N ARG A 11 29.51 44.20 -10.50
CA ARG A 11 29.77 43.02 -11.35
C ARG A 11 29.28 41.64 -10.85
N ALA A 12 28.33 41.12 -11.63
CA ALA A 12 28.36 39.80 -12.28
C ALA A 12 29.18 38.68 -11.62
N VAL A 13 28.49 37.63 -11.17
CA VAL A 13 28.88 36.24 -11.39
C VAL A 13 27.61 35.42 -11.67
N THR A 14 27.51 34.90 -12.88
CA THR A 14 26.63 33.78 -13.21
C THR A 14 27.16 32.56 -12.49
N THR A 15 26.36 31.96 -11.61
CA THR A 15 26.54 30.56 -11.22
C THR A 15 25.18 29.92 -11.03
N ASP A 16 25.00 28.86 -11.82
CA ASP A 16 24.07 27.75 -11.64
C ASP A 16 23.55 27.59 -10.22
N GLY A 17 22.23 27.55 -10.07
CA GLY A 17 21.59 27.48 -8.78
C GLY A 17 20.16 26.99 -8.92
N ILE A 18 20.03 25.66 -9.09
CA ILE A 18 18.81 24.88 -8.90
C ILE A 18 17.99 25.53 -7.77
N VAL A 19 16.80 26.03 -8.13
CA VAL A 19 15.79 26.44 -7.16
C VAL A 19 15.30 25.16 -6.48
N LYS A 20 16.03 24.70 -5.47
CA LYS A 20 15.50 23.82 -4.43
C LYS A 20 14.45 24.66 -3.72
N LYS A 21 13.20 24.47 -4.13
CA LYS A 21 12.03 24.90 -3.37
C LYS A 21 12.16 24.25 -2.00
N SER A 22 12.67 24.99 -1.04
CA SER A 22 12.77 24.59 0.36
C SER A 22 11.35 24.34 0.86
N ARG A 23 10.96 23.07 0.91
CA ARG A 23 9.72 22.67 1.57
C ARG A 23 9.83 23.05 3.04
N SER A 24 8.83 23.79 3.49
CA SER A 24 8.68 24.27 4.87
C SER A 24 8.89 23.13 5.87
N VAL A 25 9.80 23.37 6.81
CA VAL A 25 9.93 22.64 8.07
C VAL A 25 8.58 22.69 8.78
N GLY A 26 7.98 21.54 9.08
CA GLY A 26 6.84 21.44 10.01
C GLY A 26 5.53 20.85 9.48
N CYS A 27 5.46 20.32 8.25
CA CYS A 27 4.35 19.43 7.90
C CYS A 27 4.72 18.03 8.37
N VAL A 28 4.22 17.61 9.54
CA VAL A 28 4.20 16.19 9.89
C VAL A 28 3.40 15.52 8.81
N SER A 29 4.06 14.84 7.88
CA SER A 29 3.38 14.05 6.85
C SER A 29 2.33 13.20 7.57
N PRO A 30 1.04 13.26 7.18
CA PRO A 30 0.04 12.41 7.79
C PRO A 30 0.56 10.97 7.74
N SER A 31 0.45 10.26 8.87
CA SER A 31 0.89 8.87 8.95
C SER A 31 0.37 8.12 7.73
N TRP A 32 1.25 7.50 6.94
CA TRP A 32 0.91 6.79 5.72
C TRP A 32 -0.20 5.73 5.94
N LEU A 33 -0.36 5.26 7.17
CA LEU A 33 -1.45 4.40 7.62
C LEU A 33 -2.85 5.05 7.54
N ALA A 34 -2.94 6.37 7.55
CA ALA A 34 -4.21 7.10 7.34
C ALA A 34 -4.81 6.82 5.95
N CYS A 35 -4.01 6.34 4.99
CA CYS A 35 -4.50 5.86 3.71
C CYS A 35 -5.25 4.52 3.80
N TYR A 36 -5.33 3.88 4.97
CA TYR A 36 -5.99 2.58 5.17
C TYR A 36 -7.10 2.65 6.22
N PRO A 37 -8.13 3.50 6.04
CA PRO A 37 -9.09 3.83 7.08
C PRO A 37 -9.84 2.62 7.65
N ILE A 38 -10.08 1.59 6.82
CA ILE A 38 -10.84 0.39 7.21
C ILE A 38 -10.09 -0.47 8.24
N PHE A 39 -8.76 -0.51 8.14
CA PHE A 39 -7.92 -1.37 8.97
C PHE A 39 -6.91 -0.57 9.80
N GLN A 40 -7.04 0.77 9.85
CA GLN A 40 -6.02 1.68 10.37
C GLN A 40 -5.58 1.31 11.79
N ASP A 41 -6.52 1.07 12.69
CA ASP A 41 -6.21 0.76 14.09
C ASP A 41 -5.49 -0.59 14.23
N ALA A 42 -5.92 -1.59 13.47
CA ALA A 42 -5.27 -2.88 13.44
C ALA A 42 -3.84 -2.80 12.87
N LEU A 43 -3.65 -1.97 11.84
CA LEU A 43 -2.35 -1.79 11.18
C LEU A 43 -1.34 -1.02 12.05
N ARG A 44 -1.79 -0.13 12.94
CA ARG A 44 -0.90 0.60 13.88
C ARG A 44 -0.13 -0.37 14.79
N GLY A 45 -0.75 -1.46 15.21
CA GLY A 45 -0.08 -2.49 16.02
C GLY A 45 1.02 -3.26 15.28
N GLY A 46 1.00 -3.25 13.95
CA GLY A 46 1.99 -3.90 13.09
C GLY A 46 2.89 -2.95 12.31
N GLU A 47 2.85 -1.64 12.61
CA GLU A 47 3.61 -0.63 11.87
C GLU A 47 5.12 -0.89 11.99
N THR A 48 5.77 -0.94 10.83
CA THR A 48 7.18 -1.29 10.71
C THR A 48 7.74 -0.74 9.39
N THR A 49 8.94 -1.21 9.02
CA THR A 49 9.52 -0.92 7.71
C THR A 49 9.54 -2.16 6.83
N PHE A 50 9.63 -1.96 5.52
CA PHE A 50 9.71 -3.03 4.54
C PHE A 50 10.81 -4.02 4.90
N ARG A 51 11.98 -3.54 5.35
CA ARG A 51 13.10 -4.38 5.80
C ARG A 51 12.69 -5.45 6.82
N LYS A 52 11.81 -5.10 7.75
CA LYS A 52 11.37 -5.96 8.86
C LYS A 52 10.23 -6.92 8.48
N LEU A 53 9.66 -6.80 7.30
CA LEU A 53 8.63 -7.72 6.83
C LEU A 53 9.18 -9.15 6.67
N PRO A 54 8.36 -10.17 6.93
CA PRO A 54 8.72 -11.54 6.61
C PRO A 54 8.86 -11.71 5.08
N LEU A 55 9.73 -12.63 4.67
CA LEU A 55 10.09 -12.80 3.25
C LEU A 55 8.87 -13.04 2.34
N HIS A 56 7.92 -13.88 2.76
CA HIS A 56 6.72 -14.16 1.98
C HIS A 56 5.83 -12.92 1.78
N ALA A 57 5.81 -11.98 2.74
CA ALA A 57 5.09 -10.72 2.59
C ALA A 57 5.83 -9.76 1.64
N LYS A 58 7.17 -9.67 1.74
CA LYS A 58 7.99 -8.88 0.81
C LYS A 58 7.78 -9.32 -0.64
N LEU A 59 7.83 -10.63 -0.90
CA LEU A 59 7.70 -11.18 -2.25
C LEU A 59 6.40 -10.78 -2.92
N VAL A 60 5.30 -10.68 -2.18
CA VAL A 60 4.01 -10.24 -2.73
C VAL A 60 4.08 -8.80 -3.24
N ALA A 61 4.78 -7.92 -2.54
CA ALA A 61 4.97 -6.54 -2.97
C ALA A 61 5.99 -6.43 -4.13
N LEU A 62 7.10 -7.17 -4.05
CA LEU A 62 8.17 -7.15 -5.05
C LEU A 62 7.72 -7.71 -6.41
N LYS A 63 6.86 -8.74 -6.42
CA LYS A 63 6.27 -9.26 -7.68
C LYS A 63 5.44 -8.23 -8.45
N ARG A 64 5.11 -7.09 -7.84
CA ARG A 64 4.43 -5.96 -8.52
C ARG A 64 5.40 -5.03 -9.25
N THR A 65 6.71 -5.21 -9.06
CA THR A 65 7.75 -4.38 -9.67
C THR A 65 8.45 -5.13 -10.78
N THR A 66 8.85 -6.38 -10.52
CA THR A 66 9.59 -7.23 -11.46
C THR A 66 9.40 -8.71 -11.12
N GLU A 67 9.51 -9.57 -12.12
CA GLU A 67 9.54 -11.03 -11.96
C GLU A 67 10.97 -11.56 -11.78
N ASP A 68 12.00 -10.79 -12.15
CA ASP A 68 13.40 -11.20 -12.05
C ASP A 68 13.89 -11.22 -10.59
N ALA A 69 14.51 -12.33 -10.19
CA ALA A 69 14.92 -12.53 -8.80
C ALA A 69 16.08 -11.61 -8.36
N ALA A 70 16.99 -11.27 -9.28
CA ALA A 70 18.11 -10.37 -8.98
C ALA A 70 17.60 -8.93 -8.81
N GLU A 71 16.71 -8.49 -9.69
CA GLU A 71 16.03 -7.20 -9.60
C GLU A 71 15.16 -7.10 -8.34
N GLN A 72 14.45 -8.16 -7.96
CA GLN A 72 13.71 -8.21 -6.69
C GLN A 72 14.64 -8.03 -5.49
N ALA A 73 15.84 -8.61 -5.50
CA ALA A 73 16.81 -8.44 -4.42
C ALA A 73 17.32 -6.99 -4.34
N ILE A 74 17.53 -6.33 -5.47
CA ILE A 74 17.92 -4.91 -5.54
C ILE A 74 16.77 -4.03 -5.03
N ALA A 75 15.56 -4.21 -5.56
CA ALA A 75 14.36 -3.48 -5.15
C ALA A 75 14.10 -3.64 -3.64
N SER A 76 14.23 -4.85 -3.11
CA SER A 76 14.06 -5.14 -1.68
C SER A 76 14.98 -4.27 -0.80
N ARG A 77 16.25 -4.09 -1.18
CA ARG A 77 17.20 -3.24 -0.44
C ARG A 77 16.84 -1.76 -0.52
N ILE A 78 16.44 -1.29 -1.69
CA ILE A 78 16.06 0.11 -1.92
C ILE A 78 14.83 0.49 -1.08
N LEU A 79 13.92 -0.47 -0.91
CA LEU A 79 12.68 -0.31 -0.18
C LEU A 79 12.82 -0.44 1.35
N ASP A 80 14.00 -0.73 1.90
CA ASP A 80 14.18 -1.12 3.31
C ASP A 80 13.49 -0.20 4.34
N ASP A 81 13.50 1.12 4.11
CA ASP A 81 12.90 2.10 5.03
C ASP A 81 11.47 2.51 4.66
N VAL A 82 10.87 1.91 3.64
CA VAL A 82 9.47 2.18 3.28
C VAL A 82 8.56 1.68 4.40
N GLY A 83 7.60 2.52 4.82
CA GLY A 83 6.62 2.14 5.81
C GLY A 83 5.81 0.92 5.36
N ALA A 84 5.67 -0.08 6.22
CA ALA A 84 4.88 -1.26 5.94
C ALA A 84 4.23 -1.79 7.23
N SER A 85 3.12 -2.51 7.08
CA SER A 85 2.47 -3.18 8.20
C SER A 85 1.91 -4.51 7.72
N PHE A 86 2.32 -5.58 8.39
CA PHE A 86 1.85 -6.94 8.15
C PHE A 86 1.14 -7.45 9.40
N VAL A 87 -0.13 -7.79 9.26
CA VAL A 87 -0.98 -8.22 10.37
C VAL A 87 -1.85 -9.39 9.94
N GLU A 88 -2.21 -10.25 10.88
CA GLU A 88 -3.24 -11.25 10.68
C GLU A 88 -4.51 -10.84 11.42
N LEU A 89 -5.59 -10.57 10.68
CA LEU A 89 -6.88 -10.18 11.27
C LEU A 89 -7.88 -11.33 11.19
N SER A 90 -8.85 -11.35 12.10
CA SER A 90 -9.88 -12.39 12.05
C SER A 90 -10.62 -12.36 10.71
N THR A 91 -10.93 -13.54 10.17
CA THR A 91 -11.62 -13.65 8.89
C THR A 91 -12.96 -12.92 8.90
N GLY A 92 -13.69 -12.95 10.03
CA GLY A 92 -14.93 -12.19 10.20
C GLY A 92 -14.76 -10.68 10.02
N LEU A 93 -13.73 -10.08 10.61
CA LEU A 93 -13.48 -8.63 10.47
C LEU A 93 -13.17 -8.24 9.02
N VAL A 94 -12.42 -9.09 8.31
CA VAL A 94 -12.10 -8.85 6.89
C VAL A 94 -13.32 -9.07 6.00
N GLU A 95 -14.13 -10.10 6.27
CA GLU A 95 -15.40 -10.32 5.57
C GLU A 95 -16.36 -9.15 5.73
N ASP A 96 -16.53 -8.63 6.94
CA ASP A 96 -17.41 -7.49 7.19
C ASP A 96 -16.95 -6.25 6.42
N ALA A 97 -15.64 -6.00 6.38
CA ALA A 97 -15.04 -4.93 5.59
C ALA A 97 -15.31 -5.11 4.08
N VAL A 98 -15.12 -6.33 3.55
CA VAL A 98 -15.40 -6.66 2.14
C VAL A 98 -16.89 -6.46 1.82
N ARG A 99 -17.80 -6.93 2.68
CA ARG A 99 -19.25 -6.77 2.49
C ARG A 99 -19.65 -5.30 2.44
N ARG A 100 -19.14 -4.49 3.38
CA ARG A 100 -19.39 -3.03 3.39
C ARG A 100 -18.88 -2.39 2.10
N TYR A 101 -17.67 -2.72 1.67
CA TYR A 101 -17.12 -2.19 0.41
C TYR A 101 -17.96 -2.56 -0.81
N LEU A 102 -18.38 -3.83 -0.93
CA LEU A 102 -19.21 -4.27 -2.05
C LEU A 102 -20.60 -3.60 -2.05
N SER A 103 -21.16 -3.31 -0.87
CA SER A 103 -22.45 -2.63 -0.75
C SER A 103 -22.42 -1.15 -1.20
N MET A 104 -21.25 -0.52 -1.23
CA MET A 104 -21.08 0.89 -1.56
C MET A 104 -20.80 1.15 -3.05
N GLN A 105 -20.65 0.11 -3.88
CA GLN A 105 -20.29 0.27 -5.30
C GLN A 105 -21.50 0.69 -6.16
N PRO A 106 -21.48 1.86 -6.81
CA PRO A 106 -22.57 2.33 -7.67
C PRO A 106 -22.61 1.50 -8.96
N GLY A 107 -23.75 0.87 -9.22
CA GLY A 107 -23.90 -0.21 -10.22
C GLY A 107 -24.47 -1.49 -9.61
N SER A 108 -24.63 -1.53 -8.30
CA SER A 108 -25.26 -2.63 -7.58
C SER A 108 -26.79 -2.68 -7.70
N VAL A 109 -27.34 -2.30 -8.87
CA VAL A 109 -28.79 -2.04 -9.12
C VAL A 109 -29.71 -3.27 -8.95
N ASN A 110 -29.19 -4.45 -8.59
CA ASN A 110 -29.99 -5.62 -8.20
C ASN A 110 -29.49 -6.38 -6.96
N TRP A 111 -28.51 -5.84 -6.22
CA TRP A 111 -27.83 -6.60 -5.15
C TRP A 111 -28.33 -6.30 -3.73
N HIS A 112 -29.40 -5.50 -3.61
CA HIS A 112 -29.97 -5.11 -2.32
C HIS A 112 -30.94 -6.13 -1.71
N ALA A 113 -31.21 -7.26 -2.38
CA ALA A 113 -32.16 -8.29 -1.91
C ALA A 113 -31.51 -9.63 -1.53
N THR A 114 -30.25 -9.88 -1.89
CA THR A 114 -29.54 -11.11 -1.51
C THR A 114 -28.80 -10.91 -0.19
N PRO A 115 -28.92 -11.84 0.78
CA PRO A 115 -28.10 -11.79 1.99
C PRO A 115 -26.63 -11.68 1.61
N SER A 116 -25.89 -10.72 2.18
CA SER A 116 -24.48 -10.47 1.86
C SER A 116 -23.57 -11.71 1.92
N THR A 117 -24.00 -12.74 2.65
CA THR A 117 -23.36 -14.06 2.74
C THR A 117 -23.42 -14.81 1.41
N THR A 118 -24.56 -14.80 0.71
CA THR A 118 -24.69 -15.49 -0.58
C THR A 118 -23.81 -14.85 -1.65
N LEU A 119 -23.61 -13.53 -1.61
CA LEU A 119 -22.71 -12.82 -2.53
C LEU A 119 -21.25 -13.30 -2.40
N LEU A 120 -20.74 -13.40 -1.17
CA LEU A 120 -19.37 -13.89 -0.96
C LEU A 120 -19.22 -15.35 -1.34
N ASP A 121 -20.25 -16.16 -1.09
CA ASP A 121 -20.25 -17.58 -1.48
C ASP A 121 -20.31 -17.74 -3.01
N ASP A 122 -21.10 -16.92 -3.70
CA ASP A 122 -21.20 -16.92 -5.17
C ASP A 122 -19.89 -16.47 -5.83
N LEU A 123 -19.21 -15.46 -5.28
CA LEU A 123 -17.88 -15.04 -5.73
C LEU A 123 -16.82 -16.12 -5.43
N ALA A 124 -16.88 -16.76 -4.27
CA ALA A 124 -15.97 -17.85 -3.93
C ALA A 124 -16.14 -19.06 -4.87
N ARG A 125 -17.37 -19.40 -5.28
CA ARG A 125 -17.64 -20.48 -6.24
C ARG A 125 -17.05 -20.24 -7.63
N GLN A 126 -16.82 -18.98 -8.01
CA GLN A 126 -16.15 -18.65 -9.28
C GLN A 126 -14.63 -18.85 -9.20
N ILE A 127 -14.09 -18.99 -7.98
CA ILE A 127 -12.67 -19.06 -7.69
C ILE A 127 -12.33 -20.52 -7.31
N VAL A 128 -12.49 -21.42 -8.27
CA VAL A 128 -12.14 -22.83 -8.09
C VAL A 128 -10.64 -23.02 -8.38
N GLY A 129 -9.94 -23.73 -7.48
CA GLY A 129 -8.64 -24.32 -7.78
C GLY A 129 -7.40 -23.55 -7.34
N VAL A 130 -7.53 -22.35 -6.74
CA VAL A 130 -6.36 -21.64 -6.20
C VAL A 130 -6.03 -22.14 -4.80
N GLN A 131 -5.04 -23.02 -4.71
CA GLN A 131 -4.49 -23.46 -3.43
C GLN A 131 -3.44 -22.47 -2.93
N GLN A 132 -3.68 -21.91 -1.75
CA GLN A 132 -2.68 -21.14 -1.02
C GLN A 132 -1.96 -22.04 -0.04
N PRO A 133 -0.69 -21.75 0.32
CA PRO A 133 -0.01 -22.53 1.35
C PRO A 133 -0.70 -22.36 2.71
N HIS A 134 -0.49 -23.32 3.61
CA HIS A 134 -0.99 -23.26 4.98
C HIS A 134 -0.06 -22.48 5.92
N VAL A 135 1.25 -22.54 5.65
CA VAL A 135 2.31 -21.82 6.38
C VAL A 135 2.84 -20.69 5.49
N SER A 136 3.33 -19.60 6.08
CA SER A 136 3.87 -18.45 5.32
C SER A 136 2.87 -17.90 4.31
N ARG A 137 1.61 -17.76 4.75
CA ARG A 137 0.46 -17.40 3.92
C ARG A 137 0.69 -16.02 3.27
N PRO A 138 0.73 -15.93 1.93
CA PRO A 138 0.96 -14.65 1.26
C PRO A 138 -0.14 -13.62 1.57
N PRO A 139 0.17 -12.41 2.08
CA PRO A 139 -0.84 -11.45 2.53
C PRO A 139 -1.68 -10.83 1.40
N CYS A 140 -2.97 -10.62 1.65
CA CYS A 140 -3.78 -9.75 0.81
C CYS A 140 -3.26 -8.31 0.93
N VAL A 141 -2.92 -7.71 -0.20
CA VAL A 141 -2.32 -6.39 -0.28
C VAL A 141 -3.41 -5.35 -0.23
N LEU A 142 -3.38 -4.47 0.76
CA LEU A 142 -4.41 -3.46 0.95
C LEU A 142 -4.28 -2.33 -0.08
N ARG A 143 -5.43 -1.87 -0.57
CA ARG A 143 -5.53 -0.69 -1.44
C ARG A 143 -5.57 0.57 -0.58
N PRO A 144 -4.73 1.58 -0.85
CA PRO A 144 -4.87 2.87 -0.19
C PRO A 144 -6.17 3.57 -0.63
N GLY A 145 -6.78 4.34 0.25
CA GLY A 145 -8.04 5.04 0.04
C GLY A 145 -9.25 4.22 0.48
N GLN A 146 -10.30 4.18 -0.36
CA GLN A 146 -11.58 3.53 -0.05
C GLN A 146 -11.66 2.06 -0.47
N GLY A 147 -10.61 1.52 -1.11
CA GLY A 147 -10.59 0.13 -1.56
C GLY A 147 -10.20 -0.86 -0.47
N ILE A 148 -10.52 -2.14 -0.70
CA ILE A 148 -10.10 -3.23 0.20
C ILE A 148 -8.74 -3.79 -0.24
N PHE A 149 -8.71 -4.52 -1.36
CA PHE A 149 -7.49 -5.16 -1.85
C PHE A 149 -6.99 -4.50 -3.14
N LEU A 150 -5.71 -4.16 -3.17
CA LEU A 150 -4.95 -3.84 -4.38
C LEU A 150 -4.57 -5.13 -5.11
N ASP A 151 -4.26 -6.17 -4.34
CA ASP A 151 -4.01 -7.54 -4.79
C ASP A 151 -4.42 -8.53 -3.68
N GLY A 152 -4.77 -9.76 -4.04
CA GLY A 152 -5.09 -10.82 -3.09
C GLY A 152 -6.57 -11.15 -2.95
N TRP A 153 -7.45 -10.70 -3.85
CA TRP A 153 -8.85 -11.15 -3.90
C TRP A 153 -8.94 -12.68 -3.93
N MET A 154 -8.21 -13.33 -4.84
CA MET A 154 -8.16 -14.80 -4.91
C MET A 154 -7.69 -15.42 -3.60
N ARG A 155 -6.72 -14.80 -2.92
CA ARG A 155 -6.18 -15.29 -1.65
C ARG A 155 -7.18 -15.19 -0.52
N PHE A 156 -7.88 -14.06 -0.42
CA PHE A 156 -8.97 -13.88 0.52
C PHE A 156 -10.03 -14.97 0.36
N PHE A 157 -10.49 -15.23 -0.87
CA PHE A 157 -11.48 -16.28 -1.12
C PHE A 157 -10.94 -17.68 -0.83
N SER A 158 -9.67 -17.98 -1.17
CA SER A 158 -9.03 -19.25 -0.81
C SER A 158 -8.96 -19.45 0.70
N TYR A 159 -8.51 -18.45 1.47
CA TYR A 159 -8.42 -18.54 2.93
C TYR A 159 -9.79 -18.71 3.57
N ARG A 160 -10.79 -17.97 3.07
CA ARG A 160 -12.17 -18.11 3.50
C ARG A 160 -12.71 -19.51 3.23
N ALA A 161 -12.51 -20.06 2.03
CA ALA A 161 -13.00 -21.38 1.66
C ALA A 161 -12.38 -22.50 2.53
N ARG A 162 -11.14 -22.33 2.98
CA ARG A 162 -10.50 -23.25 3.94
C ARG A 162 -10.93 -23.04 5.40
N SER A 163 -11.81 -22.07 5.67
CA SER A 163 -12.19 -21.68 7.02
C SER A 163 -10.99 -21.26 7.89
N ASP A 164 -10.00 -20.61 7.29
CA ASP A 164 -8.89 -20.02 8.04
C ASP A 164 -9.45 -19.03 9.08
N LYS A 165 -8.90 -19.05 10.31
CA LYS A 165 -9.35 -18.16 11.39
C LYS A 165 -8.94 -16.70 11.17
N THR A 166 -7.85 -16.50 10.46
CA THR A 166 -7.27 -15.18 10.20
C THR A 166 -6.93 -15.01 8.72
N ILE A 167 -6.90 -13.76 8.25
CA ILE A 167 -6.46 -13.36 6.92
C ILE A 167 -5.20 -12.50 7.07
N PRO A 168 -4.07 -12.88 6.45
CA PRO A 168 -2.88 -12.04 6.43
C PRO A 168 -3.12 -10.83 5.52
N LEU A 169 -2.84 -9.64 6.04
CA LEU A 169 -2.98 -8.36 5.34
C LEU A 169 -1.63 -7.64 5.28
N LEU A 170 -1.40 -6.90 4.20
CA LEU A 170 -0.20 -6.10 3.99
C LEU A 170 -0.57 -4.68 3.56
N ALA A 171 -0.21 -3.69 4.37
CA ALA A 171 -0.23 -2.27 4.01
C ALA A 171 1.20 -1.79 3.73
N ILE A 172 1.35 -0.91 2.75
CA ILE A 172 2.65 -0.33 2.33
C ILE A 172 2.45 1.16 2.09
N ASP A 173 3.42 1.99 2.46
CA ASP A 173 3.49 3.37 2.00
C ASP A 173 3.76 3.40 0.48
N TRP A 174 2.71 3.23 -0.32
CA TRP A 174 2.81 3.10 -1.77
C TRP A 174 3.42 4.33 -2.43
N ILE A 175 3.22 5.53 -1.86
CA ILE A 175 3.80 6.76 -2.39
C ILE A 175 5.32 6.69 -2.31
N ASN A 176 5.86 6.40 -1.12
CA ASN A 176 7.30 6.27 -0.90
C ASN A 176 7.86 5.03 -1.63
N PHE A 177 7.10 3.93 -1.67
CA PHE A 177 7.44 2.71 -2.41
C PHE A 177 7.72 3.01 -3.88
N TYR A 178 6.79 3.66 -4.59
CA TYR A 178 6.97 3.97 -6.00
C TYR A 178 8.06 5.04 -6.22
N GLN A 179 8.12 6.08 -5.37
CA GLN A 179 9.15 7.12 -5.48
C GLN A 179 10.57 6.57 -5.38
N ARG A 180 10.79 5.57 -4.52
CA ARG A 180 12.12 4.92 -4.38
C ARG A 180 12.46 3.99 -5.54
N LEU A 181 11.47 3.46 -6.24
CA LEU A 181 11.67 2.59 -7.39
C LEU A 181 11.74 3.36 -8.72
N CYS A 182 11.23 4.59 -8.81
CA CYS A 182 11.32 5.43 -10.02
C CYS A 182 12.73 5.55 -10.63
N PRO A 183 13.85 5.59 -9.87
CA PRO A 183 15.19 5.61 -10.45
C PRO A 183 15.60 4.31 -11.17
N LEU A 184 14.86 3.23 -10.96
CA LEU A 184 15.09 1.93 -11.57
C LEU A 184 14.20 1.86 -12.81
N HIS A 185 14.79 2.05 -13.99
CA HIS A 185 14.16 1.70 -15.25
C HIS A 185 14.16 0.16 -15.36
N PHE A 186 13.23 -0.49 -14.64
CA PHE A 186 12.88 -1.88 -14.90
C PHE A 186 12.03 -1.99 -16.16
#